data_AF-A0A3B0VHI2-F1
#
_entry.id   AF-A0A3B0VHI2-F1
#
_cell.length_a   1.000
_cell.length_b   1.000
_cell.length_c   1.000
_cell.angle_alpha   90.00
_cell.angle_beta   90.00
_cell.angle_gamma   90.00
#
_symmetry.space_group_name_H-M   'P 1'
#
loop_
_entity.id
_entity.type
_entity.pdbx_description
1 polymer ?
#
loop_
_entity_poly.entity_id
_entity_poly.type
_entity_poly.pdbx_seq_one_letter_code
_entity_poly.pdbx_strand_id
1 'polypeptide(L)'
;MVSNGEKKGEESKGAKSNKPRKKLIRQRYFVARELQLSIALLVITALLGGIFLQSVAAALTKHIGLDTRVLGILMIIGYVIIVAFLAMVFSHRLVGPFKRLEYEMKNVRDGDLDIRLTVRTRDDLHVRNFVEHVNDMISNFEHMNSSYNKLNSTISIGLGRIVEELAKDDVDCAKLKKSLKSLQKEIHRHREKW
;
A
#
# COMPACT_ATOMS: atom_id res chain seq x y z
N MET A 1 21.48 67.17 -19.65
CA MET A 1 21.48 66.83 -21.09
C MET A 1 22.67 65.92 -21.36
N VAL A 2 22.38 64.73 -21.90
CA VAL A 2 23.23 63.83 -22.71
C VAL A 2 24.63 63.45 -22.22
N SER A 3 24.83 62.16 -21.96
CA SER A 3 25.96 61.38 -22.51
C SER A 3 25.58 59.89 -22.48
N ASN A 4 25.27 59.25 -23.61
CA ASN A 4 26.20 58.48 -24.47
C ASN A 4 26.94 57.38 -23.69
N GLY A 5 26.94 56.10 -24.02
CA GLY A 5 26.81 55.43 -25.31
C GLY A 5 27.95 54.38 -25.37
N GLU A 6 27.57 53.11 -25.57
CA GLU A 6 28.39 51.95 -25.99
C GLU A 6 29.60 51.47 -25.15
N LYS A 7 29.60 50.15 -24.82
CA LYS A 7 30.52 49.19 -25.44
C LYS A 7 30.23 47.72 -25.10
N LYS A 8 30.11 46.94 -26.19
CA LYS A 8 30.54 45.55 -26.45
C LYS A 8 31.09 44.68 -25.31
N GLY A 9 30.62 43.43 -25.30
CA GLY A 9 31.31 42.29 -24.72
C GLY A 9 30.59 40.99 -25.04
N GLU A 10 30.90 40.40 -26.21
CA GLU A 10 30.74 38.96 -26.42
C GLU A 10 31.64 38.22 -25.43
N GLU A 11 31.09 37.32 -24.61
CA GLU A 11 31.84 36.11 -24.29
C GLU A 11 30.96 34.97 -23.77
N SER A 12 31.30 33.80 -24.30
CA SER A 12 31.27 32.50 -23.64
C SER A 12 29.97 31.72 -23.53
N LYS A 13 29.83 30.87 -24.55
CA LYS A 13 29.27 29.51 -24.53
C LYS A 13 29.32 28.83 -23.15
N GLY A 14 28.22 28.85 -22.42
CA GLY A 14 27.97 27.94 -21.31
C GLY A 14 27.02 26.82 -21.73
N ALA A 15 27.56 25.65 -22.05
CA ALA A 15 26.81 24.44 -22.33
C ALA A 15 25.85 24.12 -21.17
N LYS A 16 24.54 24.36 -21.37
CA LYS A 16 23.51 23.95 -20.41
C LYS A 16 23.45 22.43 -20.40
N SER A 17 24.10 21.83 -19.40
CA SER A 17 24.04 20.39 -19.15
C SER A 17 22.58 19.96 -19.07
N ASN A 18 22.15 19.12 -20.00
CA ASN A 18 20.81 18.56 -20.05
C ASN A 18 20.71 17.47 -18.97
N LYS A 19 20.60 17.88 -17.70
CA LYS A 19 20.27 16.94 -16.62
C LYS A 19 18.83 16.47 -16.85
N PRO A 20 18.57 15.15 -16.93
CA PRO A 20 17.21 14.65 -17.09
C PRO A 20 16.40 15.13 -15.89
N ARG A 21 15.39 15.97 -16.17
CA ARG A 21 14.43 16.43 -15.16
C ARG A 21 13.78 15.18 -14.59
N LYS A 22 14.14 14.81 -13.36
CA LYS A 22 13.43 13.77 -12.58
C LYS A 22 11.96 14.15 -12.62
N LYS A 23 11.15 13.39 -13.37
CA LYS A 23 9.70 13.54 -13.35
C LYS A 23 9.29 13.27 -11.91
N LEU A 24 9.02 14.33 -11.16
CA LEU A 24 8.35 14.26 -9.87
C LEU A 24 7.00 13.63 -10.16
N ILE A 25 6.90 12.32 -9.90
CA ILE A 25 5.64 11.60 -9.91
C ILE A 25 4.79 12.36 -8.90
N ARG A 26 3.81 13.12 -9.39
CA ARG A 26 2.79 13.73 -8.55
C ARG A 26 2.07 12.57 -7.89
N GLN A 27 2.46 12.26 -6.65
CA GLN A 27 1.69 11.40 -5.78
C GLN A 27 0.32 12.09 -5.65
N ARG A 28 -0.65 11.62 -6.44
CA ARG A 28 -2.05 11.93 -6.18
C ARG A 28 -2.31 11.33 -4.81
N TYR A 29 -2.44 12.20 -3.81
CA TYR A 29 -2.98 11.82 -2.53
C TYR A 29 -4.32 11.15 -2.82
N PHE A 30 -4.34 9.82 -2.75
CA PHE A 30 -5.57 9.04 -2.80
C PHE A 30 -6.20 9.29 -1.44
N VAL A 31 -6.89 10.43 -1.36
CA VAL A 31 -7.71 10.74 -0.21
C VAL A 31 -8.75 9.64 -0.18
N ALA A 32 -8.60 8.70 0.76
CA ALA A 32 -9.56 7.64 1.02
C ALA A 32 -10.84 8.34 1.49
N ARG A 33 -11.65 8.82 0.54
CA ARG A 33 -12.91 9.54 0.79
C ARG A 33 -13.79 8.77 1.75
N GLU A 34 -13.71 7.45 1.69
CA GLU A 34 -14.46 6.52 2.53
C GLU A 34 -13.96 6.52 3.98
N LEU A 35 -12.64 6.54 4.21
CA LEU A 35 -12.07 6.70 5.55
C LEU A 35 -12.42 8.07 6.14
N GLN A 36 -12.42 9.11 5.30
CA GLN A 36 -12.89 10.44 5.70
C GLN A 36 -14.37 10.43 6.05
N LEU A 37 -15.21 9.69 5.33
CA LEU A 37 -16.63 9.53 5.66
C LEU A 37 -16.82 8.81 6.99
N SER A 38 -16.05 7.74 7.29
CA SER A 38 -16.12 7.06 8.59
C SER A 38 -15.70 7.98 9.74
N ILE A 39 -14.62 8.76 9.57
CA ILE A 39 -14.16 9.73 10.56
C ILE A 39 -15.20 10.86 10.71
N ALA A 40 -15.73 11.37 9.60
CA ALA A 40 -16.75 12.42 9.62
C ALA A 40 -18.03 11.93 10.32
N LEU A 41 -18.47 10.70 10.06
CA LEU A 41 -19.60 10.08 10.74
C LEU A 41 -19.36 10.00 12.25
N LEU A 42 -18.17 9.56 12.68
CA LEU A 42 -17.80 9.48 14.10
C LEU A 42 -17.86 10.87 14.76
N VAL A 43 -17.31 11.89 14.10
CA VAL A 43 -17.37 13.29 14.57
C VAL A 43 -18.82 13.75 14.67
N ILE A 44 -19.64 13.51 13.64
CA ILE A 44 -21.07 13.87 13.66
C ILE A 44 -21.80 13.17 14.80
N THR A 45 -21.58 11.87 15.02
CA THR A 45 -22.18 11.12 16.14
C THR A 45 -21.76 11.67 17.49
N ALA A 46 -20.48 12.04 17.66
CA ALA A 46 -19.99 12.66 18.89
C ALA A 46 -20.65 14.03 19.12
N LEU A 47 -20.79 14.86 18.09
CA LEU A 47 -21.48 16.15 18.18
C LEU A 47 -22.96 15.99 18.54
N LEU A 48 -23.66 15.05 17.90
CA LEU A 48 -25.06 14.73 18.22
C LEU A 48 -25.22 14.26 19.66
N GLY A 49 -24.29 13.44 20.18
CA GLY A 49 -24.28 13.04 21.58
C GLY A 49 -24.14 14.23 22.55
N GLY A 50 -23.33 15.23 22.18
CA GLY A 50 -23.19 16.47 22.95
C GLY A 50 -24.47 17.31 22.95
N ILE A 51 -25.10 17.50 21.78
CA ILE A 51 -26.38 18.23 21.65
C ILE A 51 -27.49 17.52 22.45
N PHE A 52 -27.52 16.19 22.40
CA PHE A 52 -28.46 15.38 23.17
C PHE A 52 -28.27 15.60 24.69
N LEU A 53 -27.04 15.50 25.19
CA LEU A 53 -26.74 15.76 26.60
C LEU A 53 -27.12 17.18 27.02
N GLN A 54 -26.83 18.18 26.19
CA GLN A 54 -27.21 19.56 26.46
C GLN A 54 -28.74 19.74 26.54
N SER A 55 -29.49 19.08 25.66
CA SER A 55 -30.96 19.09 25.67
C SER A 55 -31.51 18.46 26.95
N VAL A 56 -30.93 17.32 27.37
CA VAL A 56 -31.28 16.65 28.64
C VAL A 56 -30.98 17.56 29.84
N ALA A 57 -29.80 18.21 29.86
CA ALA A 57 -29.43 19.13 30.93
C ALA A 57 -30.40 20.31 31.06
N ALA A 58 -30.80 20.91 29.94
CA ALA A 58 -31.79 21.98 29.92
C ALA A 58 -33.15 21.54 30.48
N ALA A 59 -33.61 20.34 30.10
CA ALA A 59 -34.87 19.78 30.61
C ALA A 59 -34.81 19.50 32.13
N LEU A 60 -33.70 18.93 32.61
CA LEU A 60 -33.49 18.65 34.04
C LEU A 60 -33.45 19.94 34.88
N THR A 61 -32.79 20.98 34.36
CA THR A 61 -32.73 22.29 35.05
C THR A 61 -34.12 22.91 35.14
N LYS A 62 -34.91 22.83 34.06
CA LYS A 62 -36.27 23.39 33.98
C LYS A 62 -37.27 22.66 34.89
N HIS A 63 -37.20 21.33 34.97
CA HIS A 63 -38.22 20.53 35.67
C HIS A 63 -37.86 20.15 37.11
N ILE A 64 -36.56 20.01 37.42
CA ILE A 64 -36.09 19.50 38.72
C ILE A 64 -35.41 20.59 39.56
N GLY A 65 -35.06 21.75 38.96
CA GLY A 65 -34.43 22.85 39.68
C GLY A 65 -33.03 22.49 40.21
N LEU A 66 -32.34 21.55 39.56
CA LEU A 66 -30.99 21.11 39.91
C LEU A 66 -29.97 22.25 39.78
N ASP A 67 -29.00 22.30 40.69
CA ASP A 67 -27.90 23.27 40.67
C ASP A 67 -27.09 23.16 39.36
N THR A 68 -27.00 24.29 38.63
CA THR A 68 -26.42 24.38 37.29
C THR A 68 -24.93 24.06 37.27
N ARG A 69 -24.21 24.29 38.39
CA ARG A 69 -22.77 23.99 38.48
C ARG A 69 -22.50 22.49 38.53
N VAL A 70 -23.21 21.78 39.39
CA VAL A 70 -23.07 20.32 39.56
C VAL A 70 -23.52 19.60 38.29
N LEU A 71 -24.64 20.04 37.70
CA LEU A 71 -25.15 19.47 36.45
C LEU A 71 -24.17 19.66 35.29
N GLY A 72 -23.53 20.82 35.18
CA GLY A 72 -22.53 21.08 34.14
C GLY A 72 -21.33 20.13 34.22
N ILE A 73 -20.80 19.90 35.42
CA ILE A 73 -19.69 18.94 35.64
C ILE A 73 -20.13 17.52 35.27
N LEU A 74 -21.32 17.11 35.68
CA LEU A 74 -21.87 15.78 35.36
C LEU A 74 -22.01 15.58 33.84
N MET A 75 -22.46 16.60 33.11
CA MET A 75 -22.60 16.55 31.65
C MET A 75 -21.26 16.45 30.92
N ILE A 76 -20.24 17.17 31.40
CA ILE A 76 -18.88 17.06 30.84
C ILE A 76 -18.35 15.64 31.04
N ILE A 77 -18.49 15.09 32.24
CA ILE A 77 -18.06 13.71 32.53
C ILE A 77 -18.83 12.73 31.63
N GLY A 78 -20.15 12.88 31.52
CA GLY A 78 -20.98 12.05 30.63
C GLY A 78 -20.55 12.13 29.17
N TYR A 79 -20.23 13.33 28.67
CA TYR A 79 -19.75 13.52 27.32
C TYR A 79 -18.40 12.84 27.08
N VAL A 80 -17.44 13.00 28.02
CA VAL A 80 -16.14 12.33 27.95
C VAL A 80 -16.31 10.82 27.90
N ILE A 81 -17.23 10.25 28.69
CA ILE A 81 -17.53 8.81 28.67
C ILE A 81 -18.07 8.38 27.31
N ILE A 82 -19.01 9.13 26.72
CA ILE A 82 -19.56 8.84 25.39
C ILE A 82 -18.47 8.86 24.32
N VAL A 83 -17.62 9.89 24.33
CA VAL A 83 -16.51 10.02 23.37
C VAL A 83 -15.50 8.89 23.54
N ALA A 84 -15.13 8.56 24.79
CA ALA A 84 -14.22 7.46 25.08
C ALA A 84 -14.79 6.11 24.62
N PHE A 85 -16.09 5.89 24.83
CA PHE A 85 -16.78 4.70 24.36
C PHE A 85 -16.78 4.60 22.83
N LEU A 86 -17.13 5.68 22.12
CA LEU A 86 -17.07 5.74 20.66
C LEU A 86 -15.65 5.46 20.13
N ALA A 87 -14.64 6.06 20.76
CA ALA A 87 -13.24 5.84 20.40
C ALA A 87 -12.81 4.38 20.62
N MET A 88 -13.22 3.76 21.73
CA MET A 88 -12.95 2.35 22.02
C MET A 88 -13.60 1.43 20.98
N VAL A 89 -14.87 1.65 20.64
CA VAL A 89 -15.60 0.85 19.62
C VAL A 89 -14.91 0.97 18.26
N PHE A 90 -14.56 2.19 17.85
CA PHE A 90 -13.86 2.43 16.58
C PHE A 90 -12.47 1.78 16.56
N SER A 91 -11.71 1.92 17.65
CA SER A 91 -10.39 1.31 17.81
C SER A 91 -10.47 -0.21 17.72
N HIS A 92 -11.42 -0.86 18.40
CA HIS A 92 -11.58 -2.32 18.32
C HIS A 92 -11.92 -2.80 16.91
N ARG A 93 -12.74 -2.05 16.16
CA ARG A 93 -13.14 -2.41 14.80
C ARG A 93 -12.00 -2.27 13.78
N LEU A 94 -11.06 -1.35 14.00
CA LEU A 94 -9.93 -1.14 13.08
C LEU A 94 -8.63 -1.79 13.55
N VAL A 95 -8.18 -1.50 14.77
CA VAL A 95 -6.86 -1.94 15.27
C VAL A 95 -6.77 -3.47 15.36
N GLY A 96 -7.88 -4.13 15.72
CA GLY A 96 -7.96 -5.58 15.82
C GLY A 96 -7.56 -6.29 14.52
N PRO A 97 -8.29 -6.09 13.41
CA PRO A 97 -7.93 -6.71 12.14
C PRO A 97 -6.55 -6.27 11.64
N PHE A 98 -6.15 -5.00 11.81
CA PHE A 98 -4.82 -4.56 11.37
C PHE A 98 -3.66 -5.30 12.07
N LYS A 99 -3.76 -5.57 13.38
CA LYS A 99 -2.75 -6.38 14.08
C LYS A 99 -2.66 -7.80 13.55
N ARG A 100 -3.79 -8.40 13.18
CA ARG A 100 -3.82 -9.73 12.57
C ARG A 100 -3.16 -9.72 11.20
N LEU A 101 -3.51 -8.73 10.38
CA LEU A 101 -2.90 -8.55 9.06
C LEU A 101 -1.39 -8.33 9.16
N GLU A 102 -0.93 -7.55 10.15
CA GLU A 102 0.50 -7.36 10.40
C GLU A 102 1.22 -8.69 10.69
N TYR A 103 0.61 -9.57 11.50
CA TYR A 103 1.17 -10.88 11.79
C TYR A 103 1.21 -11.78 10.55
N GLU A 104 0.10 -11.88 9.82
CA GLU A 104 0.01 -12.67 8.58
C GLU A 104 1.01 -12.15 7.52
N MET A 105 1.22 -10.83 7.46
CA MET A 105 2.20 -10.23 6.54
C MET A 105 3.65 -10.48 6.92
N LYS A 106 3.97 -10.66 8.21
CA LYS A 106 5.32 -11.07 8.62
C LYS A 106 5.66 -12.44 8.05
N ASN A 107 4.72 -13.38 8.05
CA ASN A 107 4.96 -14.72 7.48
C ASN A 107 5.16 -14.66 5.96
N VAL A 108 4.35 -13.87 5.25
CA VAL A 108 4.52 -13.65 3.80
C VAL A 108 5.87 -13.01 3.49
N ARG A 109 6.31 -12.05 4.31
CA ARG A 109 7.65 -11.45 4.19
C ARG A 109 8.77 -12.49 4.39
N ASP A 110 8.56 -13.44 5.28
CA ASP A 110 9.53 -14.49 5.57
C ASP A 110 9.52 -15.61 4.48
N GLY A 111 8.69 -15.46 3.44
CA GLY A 111 8.70 -16.28 2.23
C GLY A 111 7.59 -17.32 2.12
N ASP A 112 6.68 -17.37 3.10
CA ASP A 112 5.52 -18.26 3.06
C ASP A 112 4.40 -17.64 2.21
N LEU A 113 4.29 -18.13 0.97
CA LEU A 113 3.31 -17.66 -0.02
C LEU A 113 2.01 -18.47 -0.01
N ASP A 114 1.92 -19.55 0.77
CA ASP A 114 0.72 -20.38 0.86
C ASP A 114 -0.31 -19.75 1.80
N ILE A 115 0.13 -18.81 2.64
CA ILE A 115 -0.75 -18.06 3.53
C ILE A 115 -1.65 -17.12 2.73
N ARG A 116 -2.92 -17.07 3.14
CA ARG A 116 -3.90 -16.09 2.68
C ARG A 116 -4.35 -15.24 3.86
N LEU A 117 -4.42 -13.93 3.64
CA LEU A 117 -4.88 -13.02 4.68
C LEU A 117 -6.38 -13.18 4.87
N THR A 118 -6.83 -13.16 6.13
CA THR A 118 -8.25 -13.34 6.45
C THR A 118 -8.77 -12.32 7.47
N VAL A 119 -9.96 -11.81 7.20
CA VAL A 119 -10.68 -10.86 8.06
C VAL A 119 -12.10 -11.35 8.30
N ARG A 120 -12.70 -10.90 9.41
CA ARG A 120 -14.07 -11.30 9.78
C ARG A 120 -15.07 -10.58 8.89
N THR A 121 -16.22 -11.21 8.65
CA THR A 121 -17.31 -10.60 7.86
C THR A 121 -17.86 -9.31 8.49
N ARG A 122 -17.74 -9.16 9.81
CA ARG A 122 -18.13 -7.96 10.56
C ARG A 122 -17.07 -6.85 10.57
N ASP A 123 -15.86 -7.15 10.11
CA ASP A 123 -14.83 -6.14 9.98
C ASP A 123 -15.23 -5.13 8.89
N ASP A 124 -14.62 -3.97 8.93
CA ASP A 124 -14.93 -2.90 8.00
C ASP A 124 -14.71 -3.33 6.53
N LEU A 125 -15.61 -2.92 5.64
CA LEU A 125 -15.58 -3.29 4.21
C LEU A 125 -14.24 -2.91 3.56
N HIS A 126 -13.64 -1.79 3.96
CA HIS A 126 -12.37 -1.32 3.40
C HIS A 126 -11.22 -2.25 3.76
N VAL A 127 -11.22 -2.77 4.98
CA VAL A 127 -10.23 -3.75 5.42
C VAL A 127 -10.38 -5.04 4.58
N ARG A 128 -11.62 -5.45 4.29
CA ARG A 128 -11.90 -6.62 3.43
C ARG A 128 -11.38 -6.45 2.01
N ASN A 129 -11.66 -5.31 1.37
CA ASN A 129 -11.16 -5.04 0.02
C ASN A 129 -9.63 -4.94 -0.01
N PHE A 130 -9.02 -4.33 1.01
CA PHE A 130 -7.57 -4.29 1.14
C PHE A 130 -6.98 -5.71 1.19
N VAL A 131 -7.57 -6.60 2.00
CA VAL A 131 -7.15 -7.99 2.11
C VAL A 131 -7.26 -8.74 0.79
N GLU A 132 -8.33 -8.53 0.03
CA GLU A 132 -8.51 -9.11 -1.29
C GLU A 132 -7.38 -8.68 -2.24
N HIS A 133 -7.08 -7.38 -2.32
CA HIS A 133 -5.97 -6.88 -3.13
C HIS A 133 -4.60 -7.42 -2.71
N VAL A 134 -4.36 -7.59 -1.40
CA VAL A 134 -3.12 -8.19 -0.91
C VAL A 134 -3.04 -9.67 -1.27
N ASN A 135 -4.15 -10.41 -1.17
CA ASN A 135 -4.19 -11.82 -1.59
C ASN A 135 -3.96 -11.97 -3.09
N ASP A 136 -4.49 -11.08 -3.92
CA ASP A 136 -4.20 -11.04 -5.37
C ASP A 136 -2.72 -10.78 -5.64
N MET A 137 -2.11 -9.87 -4.88
CA MET A 137 -0.66 -9.61 -4.96
C MET A 137 0.16 -10.85 -4.59
N ILE A 138 -0.20 -11.55 -3.51
CA ILE A 138 0.48 -12.78 -3.09
C ILE A 138 0.34 -13.87 -4.16
N SER A 139 -0.87 -14.06 -4.70
CA SER A 139 -1.13 -15.01 -5.79
C SER A 139 -0.28 -14.72 -7.02
N ASN A 140 -0.19 -13.45 -7.42
CA ASN A 140 0.67 -13.04 -8.53
C ASN A 140 2.15 -13.31 -8.25
N PHE A 141 2.59 -13.08 -7.01
CA PHE A 141 3.97 -13.36 -6.60
C PHE A 141 4.27 -14.87 -6.59
N GLU A 142 3.33 -15.70 -6.13
CA GLU A 142 3.41 -17.16 -6.19
C GLU A 142 3.52 -17.66 -7.63
N HIS A 143 2.69 -17.14 -8.54
CA HIS A 143 2.75 -17.44 -9.97
C HIS A 143 4.08 -17.03 -10.60
N MET A 144 4.62 -15.87 -10.21
CA MET A 144 5.92 -15.40 -10.67
C MET A 144 7.06 -16.29 -10.17
N ASN A 145 7.04 -16.66 -8.89
CA ASN A 145 8.03 -17.55 -8.28
C ASN A 145 8.00 -18.95 -8.93
N SER A 146 6.82 -19.53 -9.12
CA SER A 146 6.64 -20.80 -9.83
C SER A 146 7.17 -20.73 -11.27
N SER A 147 6.89 -19.63 -11.96
CA SER A 147 7.37 -19.38 -13.33
C SER A 147 8.89 -19.25 -13.40
N TYR A 148 9.50 -18.61 -12.40
CA TYR A 148 10.94 -18.48 -12.27
C TYR A 148 11.61 -19.82 -11.98
N ASN A 149 11.07 -20.62 -11.07
CA ASN A 149 11.59 -21.96 -10.76
C ASN A 149 11.54 -22.89 -11.98
N LYS A 150 10.46 -22.84 -12.76
CA LYS A 150 10.37 -23.58 -14.03
C LYS A 150 11.46 -23.15 -15.01
N LEU A 151 11.69 -21.84 -15.18
CA LEU A 151 12.77 -21.33 -16.03
C LEU A 151 14.13 -21.85 -15.56
N ASN A 152 14.40 -21.75 -14.26
CA ASN A 152 15.67 -22.19 -13.68
C ASN A 152 15.90 -23.69 -13.89
N SER A 153 14.85 -24.52 -13.76
CA SER A 153 14.95 -25.95 -14.09
C SER A 153 15.22 -26.18 -15.58
N THR A 154 14.57 -25.45 -16.48
CA THR A 154 14.78 -25.62 -17.92
C THR A 154 16.19 -25.19 -18.33
N ILE A 155 16.70 -24.10 -17.75
CA ILE A 155 18.07 -23.65 -17.96
C ILE A 155 19.07 -24.69 -17.44
N SER A 156 18.85 -25.21 -16.23
CA SER A 156 19.73 -26.23 -15.64
C SER A 156 19.77 -27.52 -16.48
N ILE A 157 18.61 -27.99 -16.96
CA ILE A 157 18.52 -29.16 -17.86
C ILE A 157 19.18 -28.87 -19.21
N GLY A 158 18.93 -27.70 -19.79
CA GLY A 158 19.51 -27.28 -21.07
C GLY A 158 21.04 -27.17 -21.02
N LEU A 159 21.57 -26.59 -19.94
CA LEU A 159 23.01 -26.53 -19.68
C LEU A 159 23.60 -27.93 -19.46
N GLY A 160 22.92 -28.79 -18.71
CA GLY A 160 23.35 -30.19 -18.51
C GLY A 160 23.50 -30.94 -19.83
N ARG A 161 22.55 -30.79 -20.75
CA ARG A 161 22.63 -31.38 -22.10
C ARG A 161 23.79 -30.82 -22.92
N ILE A 162 24.06 -29.52 -22.83
CA ILE A 162 25.19 -28.88 -23.51
C ILE A 162 26.52 -29.41 -22.98
N VAL A 163 26.66 -29.56 -21.66
CA VAL A 163 27.85 -30.13 -21.02
C VAL A 163 28.05 -31.58 -21.43
N GLU A 164 27.00 -32.39 -21.46
CA GLU A 164 27.06 -33.79 -21.89
C GLU A 164 27.44 -33.92 -23.38
N GLU A 165 26.97 -33.00 -24.23
CA GLU A 165 27.34 -32.98 -25.66
C GLU A 165 28.80 -32.54 -25.87
N LEU A 166 29.34 -31.67 -25.01
CA LEU A 166 30.75 -31.24 -25.02
C LEU A 166 31.71 -32.30 -24.46
N ALA A 167 31.22 -33.23 -23.65
CA ALA A 167 32.02 -34.31 -23.07
C ALA A 167 32.25 -35.50 -24.02
N LYS A 168 31.62 -35.51 -25.20
CA LYS A 168 31.79 -36.55 -26.22
C LYS A 168 33.06 -36.29 -27.05
N ASP A 169 33.76 -37.37 -27.41
CA ASP A 169 34.96 -37.30 -28.25
C ASP A 169 34.70 -36.75 -29.67
N ASP A 170 33.47 -36.91 -30.17
CA ASP A 170 33.00 -36.32 -31.44
C ASP A 170 31.88 -35.31 -31.15
N VAL A 171 32.24 -34.03 -31.07
CA VAL A 171 31.31 -32.94 -30.74
C VAL A 171 30.57 -32.50 -32.00
N ASP A 172 29.26 -32.78 -32.04
CA ASP A 172 28.37 -32.21 -33.05
C ASP A 172 28.10 -30.72 -32.76
N CYS A 173 28.98 -29.88 -33.32
CA CYS A 173 28.94 -28.43 -33.17
C CYS A 173 27.64 -27.81 -33.75
N ALA A 174 27.00 -28.46 -34.73
CA ALA A 174 25.74 -28.00 -35.30
C ALA A 174 24.56 -28.25 -34.33
N LYS A 175 24.54 -29.42 -33.69
CA LYS A 175 23.56 -29.75 -32.65
C LYS A 175 23.73 -28.89 -31.41
N LEU A 176 24.98 -28.65 -30.97
CA LEU A 176 25.29 -27.75 -29.86
C LEU A 176 24.77 -26.32 -30.11
N LYS A 177 25.04 -25.77 -31.30
CA LYS A 177 24.56 -24.44 -31.71
C LYS A 177 23.04 -24.36 -31.74
N LYS A 178 22.36 -25.45 -32.12
CA LYS A 178 20.89 -25.54 -32.13
C LYS A 178 20.33 -25.52 -30.70
N SER A 179 20.89 -26.33 -29.80
CA SER A 179 20.52 -26.39 -28.37
C SER A 179 20.76 -25.06 -27.65
N LEU A 180 21.87 -24.38 -27.94
CA LEU A 180 22.16 -23.06 -27.39
C LEU A 180 21.17 -22.00 -27.87
N LYS A 181 20.83 -22.00 -29.18
CA LYS A 181 19.83 -21.09 -29.74
C LYS A 181 18.43 -21.34 -29.19
N SER A 182 18.03 -22.59 -28.97
CA SER A 182 16.73 -22.89 -28.36
C SER A 182 16.67 -22.39 -26.93
N LEU A 183 17.72 -22.64 -26.14
CA LEU A 183 17.78 -22.16 -24.76
C LEU A 183 17.76 -20.63 -24.68
N GLN A 184 18.52 -19.95 -25.56
CA GLN A 184 18.52 -18.50 -25.65
C GLN A 184 17.14 -17.93 -25.99
N LYS A 185 16.41 -18.56 -26.93
CA LYS A 185 15.04 -18.17 -27.27
C LYS A 185 14.08 -18.33 -26.09
N GLU A 186 14.23 -19.39 -25.32
CA GLU A 186 13.36 -19.66 -24.17
C GLU A 186 13.59 -18.66 -23.04
N ILE A 187 14.85 -18.33 -22.75
CA ILE A 187 15.21 -17.25 -21.81
C ILE A 187 14.63 -15.91 -22.27
N HIS A 188 14.78 -15.58 -23.57
CA HIS A 188 14.28 -14.32 -24.11
C HIS A 188 12.76 -14.21 -24.01
N ARG A 189 12.03 -15.26 -24.38
CA ARG A 189 10.57 -15.31 -24.30
C ARG A 189 10.07 -15.12 -22.87
N HIS A 190 10.77 -15.67 -21.89
CA HIS A 190 10.36 -15.55 -20.49
C HIS A 190 10.65 -14.17 -19.92
N ARG A 191 11.75 -13.53 -20.37
CA ARG A 191 12.06 -12.13 -20.03
C ARG A 191 11.03 -11.14 -20.56
N GLU A 192 10.40 -11.39 -21.72
CA GLU A 192 9.37 -10.48 -22.27
C GLU A 192 8.01 -10.61 -21.59
N LYS A 193 7.80 -11.67 -20.79
CA LYS A 193 6.52 -11.94 -20.13
C LYS A 193 6.32 -11.15 -18.84
N TRP A 194 7.39 -10.56 -18.29
CA TRP A 194 7.43 -9.79 -17.05
C TRP A 194 8.11 -8.44 -17.27
#